data_AF-E0VID2-F1
#
_entry.id   AF-E0VID2-F1
#
_cell.length_a   1.000
_cell.length_b   1.000
_cell.length_c   1.000
_cell.angle_alpha   90.00
_cell.angle_beta   90.00
_cell.angle_gamma   90.00
#
_symmetry.space_group_name_H-M   'P 1'
#
loop_
_entity.id
_entity.type
_entity.pdbx_description
1 polymer ?
#
loop_
_entity_poly.entity_id
_entity_poly.type
_entity_poly.pdbx_seq_one_letter_code
_entity_poly.pdbx_strand_id
1 'polypeptide(L)' 'MVEEQKRCVMSCNDRIRDKIGANANESEIARYTKEFESCAEKCVDSHLDLVPATLKKIKEILNKKEFQVPNY' A
#
# COMPACT_ATOMS: atom_id res chain seq x y z
N MET A 1 -9.47 -1.63 -1.36
CA MET A 1 -8.65 -1.46 -0.15
C MET A 1 -8.26 -2.79 0.51
N VAL A 2 -9.15 -3.51 1.21
CA VAL A 2 -8.74 -4.74 1.94
C VAL A 2 -8.19 -5.84 1.01
N GLU A 3 -8.82 -6.07 -0.13
CA GLU A 3 -8.36 -7.11 -1.08
C GLU A 3 -7.08 -6.73 -1.83
N GLU A 4 -6.83 -5.44 -2.05
CA GLU A 4 -5.58 -4.96 -2.66
C GLU A 4 -4.41 -5.07 -1.69
N GLN A 5 -4.65 -4.78 -0.40
CA GLN A 5 -3.67 -5.01 0.66
C GLN A 5 -3.23 -6.47 0.72
N LYS A 6 -4.20 -7.40 0.71
CA LYS A 6 -3.91 -8.84 0.70
C LYS A 6 -3.05 -9.25 -0.50
N ARG A 7 -3.40 -8.77 -1.70
CA ARG A 7 -2.61 -9.03 -2.92
C ARG A 7 -1.19 -8.47 -2.84
N CYS A 8 -1.01 -7.29 -2.26
CA CYS A 8 0.32 -6.71 -2.07
C CYS A 8 1.18 -7.58 -1.14
N VAL A 9 0.64 -7.98 0.02
CA VAL A 9 1.36 -8.84 0.98
C VAL A 9 1.70 -10.21 0.36
N MET A 10 0.78 -10.79 -0.43
CA MET A 10 1.07 -12.02 -1.18
C MET A 10 2.23 -11.83 -2.17
N SER A 11 2.26 -10.72 -2.92
CA SER A 11 3.38 -10.42 -3.82
C SER A 11 4.70 -10.24 -3.08
N CYS A 12 4.70 -9.64 -1.89
CA CYS A 12 5.88 -9.57 -1.03
C CYS A 12 6.38 -10.97 -0.66
N ASN A 13 5.48 -11.86 -0.22
CA ASN A 13 5.83 -13.24 0.10
C ASN A 13 6.40 -13.99 -1.11
N ASP A 14 5.79 -13.84 -2.29
CA ASP A 14 6.26 -14.53 -3.50
C ASP A 14 7.68 -14.09 -3.89
N ARG A 15 7.97 -12.78 -3.84
CA ARG A 15 9.32 -12.25 -4.08
C ARG A 15 10.37 -12.80 -3.12
N ILE A 16 9.99 -13.01 -1.86
CA ILE A 16 10.90 -13.60 -0.87
C ILE A 16 11.08 -15.09 -1.13
N ARG A 17 10.01 -15.81 -1.48
CA ARG A 17 10.09 -17.22 -1.86
C ARG A 17 10.97 -17.48 -3.08
N ASP A 18 10.94 -16.57 -4.06
CA ASP A 18 11.82 -16.65 -5.24
C ASP A 18 13.31 -16.50 -4.86
N LYS A 19 13.60 -15.83 -3.74
CA LYS A 19 14.97 -15.61 -3.24
C LYS A 19 15.42 -16.69 -2.26
N ILE A 20 14.48 -17.26 -1.50
CA ILE A 20 14.79 -18.27 -0.50
C ILE A 20 14.97 -19.62 -1.21
N GLY A 21 16.22 -20.07 -1.32
CA GLY A 21 16.51 -21.40 -1.84
C GLY A 21 16.02 -22.49 -0.88
N ALA A 22 16.02 -23.75 -1.33
CA ALA A 22 15.55 -24.89 -0.54
C ALA A 22 16.30 -25.11 0.79
N ASN A 23 17.50 -24.53 0.95
CA ASN A 23 18.39 -24.72 2.09
C ASN A 23 18.85 -23.38 2.70
N ALA A 24 17.92 -22.47 3.00
CA ALA A 24 18.27 -21.22 3.67
C ALA A 24 18.74 -21.47 5.12
N ASN A 25 19.86 -20.88 5.50
CA ASN A 25 20.33 -20.90 6.89
C ASN A 25 19.62 -19.83 7.74
N GLU A 26 19.79 -19.89 9.06
CA GLU A 26 19.12 -18.99 10.01
C GLU A 26 19.40 -17.49 9.75
N SER A 27 20.63 -17.16 9.32
CA SER A 27 20.99 -15.77 8.99
C SER A 27 20.25 -15.29 7.74
N GLU A 28 20.11 -16.15 6.73
CA GLU A 28 19.35 -15.86 5.52
C GLU A 28 17.86 -15.70 5.82
N ILE A 29 17.30 -16.57 6.67
CA ILE A 29 15.91 -16.47 7.13
C ILE A 29 15.69 -15.12 7.81
N ALA A 30 16.54 -14.74 8.77
CA ALA A 30 16.42 -13.46 9.47
C ALA A 30 16.51 -12.26 8.52
N ARG A 31 17.39 -12.32 7.52
CA ARG A 31 17.50 -11.28 6.48
C ARG A 31 16.22 -11.18 5.65
N TYR A 32 15.70 -12.30 5.18
CA TYR A 32 14.51 -12.33 4.33
C TYR A 32 13.22 -11.99 5.10
N THR A 33 13.14 -12.29 6.39
CA THR A 33 12.06 -11.79 7.26
C THR A 33 12.04 -10.27 7.31
N LYS A 34 13.19 -9.62 7.53
CA LYS A 34 13.27 -8.14 7.52
C LYS A 34 12.91 -7.56 6.15
N GLU A 35 13.31 -8.23 5.07
CA GLU A 35 12.96 -7.79 3.73
C GLU A 35 11.45 -7.92 3.45
N PHE A 36 10.82 -9.01 3.92
CA PHE A 36 9.38 -9.19 3.87
C PHE A 36 8.64 -8.08 4.65
N GLU A 37 9.06 -7.80 5.89
CA GLU A 37 8.47 -6.75 6.74
C GLU A 37 8.55 -5.38 6.06
N SER A 38 9.72 -5.00 5.54
CA SER A 38 9.90 -3.72 4.83
C SER A 38 9.06 -3.64 3.54
N CYS A 39 8.79 -4.77 2.89
CA CYS A 39 7.87 -4.82 1.75
C CYS A 39 6.41 -4.64 2.20
N ALA A 40 6.00 -5.32 3.27
CA ALA A 40 4.64 -5.31 3.78
C ALA A 40 4.23 -3.93 4.34
N GLU A 41 5.17 -3.19 4.94
CA GLU A 41 4.95 -1.79 5.38
C GLU A 41 4.49 -0.91 4.22
N LYS A 42 5.12 -1.04 3.05
CA LYS A 42 4.83 -0.23 1.85
C LYS A 42 3.48 -0.54 1.21
N CYS A 43 2.83 -1.65 1.57
CA CYS A 43 1.55 -2.02 0.98
C CYS A 43 0.43 -1.01 1.32
N VAL A 44 0.50 -0.39 2.50
CA VAL A 44 -0.50 0.58 2.95
C VAL A 44 -0.26 1.97 2.33
N ASP A 45 1.01 2.33 2.10
CA ASP A 45 1.41 3.67 1.59
C ASP A 45 0.73 4.04 0.27
N SER A 46 0.58 3.07 -0.64
CA SER A 46 -0.01 3.28 -1.97
C SER A 46 -1.45 3.83 -1.95
N HIS A 47 -2.20 3.59 -0.87
CA HIS A 47 -3.56 4.08 -0.71
C HIS A 47 -3.64 5.31 0.20
N LEU A 48 -2.69 5.47 1.14
CA LEU A 48 -2.65 6.64 2.01
C LEU A 48 -2.36 7.93 1.24
N ASP A 49 -1.54 7.89 0.19
CA ASP A 49 -1.28 9.06 -0.66
C ASP A 49 -2.52 9.53 -1.44
N LEU A 50 -3.47 8.63 -1.69
CA LEU A 50 -4.68 8.93 -2.44
C LEU A 50 -5.69 9.76 -1.62
N VAL A 51 -5.69 9.57 -0.30
CA VAL A 51 -6.58 10.27 0.63
C VAL A 51 -6.32 11.79 0.63
N PRO A 52 -5.12 12.31 0.93
CA PRO A 52 -4.86 13.75 0.90
C PRO A 52 -5.01 14.34 -0.51
N ALA A 53 -4.66 13.60 -1.56
CA ALA A 53 -4.85 14.05 -2.94
C ALA A 53 -6.34 14.22 -3.30
N THR A 54 -7.18 13.28 -2.85
CA THR A 54 -8.64 13.34 -3.04
C THR A 54 -9.25 14.49 -2.23
N LEU A 55 -8.86 14.64 -0.96
CA LEU A 55 -9.31 15.74 -0.10
C LEU A 55 -8.93 17.11 -0.68
N LYS A 56 -7.73 17.24 -1.26
CA LYS A 56 -7.29 18.45 -1.95
C LYS A 56 -8.21 18.80 -3.12
N LYS A 57 -8.53 17.82 -3.97
CA LYS A 57 -9.46 18.00 -5.09
C LYS A 57 -10.87 18.41 -4.63
N ILE A 58 -11.40 17.78 -3.59
CA ILE A 58 -12.70 18.15 -3.00
C ILE A 58 -12.66 19.62 -2.56
N LYS A 59 -11.62 20.03 -1.84
CA LYS A 59 -11.43 21.42 -1.40
C LYS A 59 -11.37 22.39 -2.58
N GLU A 60 -10.65 22.04 -3.65
CA GLU A 60 -10.57 22.86 -4.86
C GLU A 60 -11.94 23.05 -5.53
N ILE A 61 -12.73 21.99 -5.65
CA ILE A 61 -14.09 22.04 -6.23
C ILE A 61 -15.01 22.92 -5.38
N LEU A 62 -15.00 22.74 -4.06
CA LEU A 62 -15.80 23.56 -3.14
C LEU A 62 -15.40 25.04 -3.20
N ASN A 63 -14.11 25.34 -3.29
CA ASN A 63 -13.60 26.71 -3.40
C ASN A 63 -13.97 27.38 -4.73
N LYS A 64 -14.05 26.62 -5.82
CA LYS A 64 -14.44 27.15 -7.14
C LYS A 64 -15.93 27.47 -7.26
N LYS A 65 -16.76 27.17 -6.24
CA LYS A 65 -18.23 27.27 -6.27
C LYS A 65 -18.88 26.52 -7.46
N GLU A 66 -18.15 25.60 -8.08
CA GLU A 66 -18.63 24.76 -9.19
C GLU A 66 -19.60 23.68 -8.70
N PHE A 67 -19.63 23.43 -7.39
CA PHE A 67 -20.62 22.58 -6.74
C PHE A 67 -21.72 23.44 -6.12
N GLN A 68 -22.80 23.68 -6.87
CA GLN A 68 -24.05 24.18 -6.29
C GLN A 68 -24.76 23.00 -5.63
N VAL A 69 -24.81 22.99 -4.29
CA VAL A 69 -25.73 22.10 -3.56
C VAL A 69 -27.14 22.56 -3.94
N PRO A 70 -27.96 21.74 -4.62
CA PRO A 70 -29.35 22.08 -4.85
C PRO A 70 -30.04 22.20 -3.48
N ASN A 71 -30.68 23.34 -3.23
CA ASN A 71 -31.56 23.47 -2.06
C ASN A 71 -32.73 22.49 -2.25
N TYR A 72 -32.88 21.55 -1.33
CA TYR A 72 -34.12 20.80 -1.11
C TYR A 72 -34.83 21.34 0.12
#